data_AF-A0A6I3V010-F1
#
_entry.id   AF-A0A6I3V010-F1
#
_cell.length_a   1.000
_cell.length_b   1.000
_cell.length_c   1.000
_cell.angle_alpha   90.00
_cell.angle_beta   90.00
_cell.angle_gamma   90.00
#
_symmetry.space_group_name_H-M   'P 1'
#
loop_
_entity.id
_entity.type
_entity.pdbx_description
1 polymer ?
#
loop_
_entity_poly.entity_id
_entity_poly.type
_entity_poly.pdbx_seq_one_letter_code
_entity_poly.pdbx_strand_id
1 'polypeptide(L)'
;MCQLGWVAANDGNVSVRLDEDTILATPTGISKSFITPEKLVKLNLKGEILEAEGDYCPSSEIKMHIRCYEEREDVRSVVHAHPPIATGF
;
A
#
# COMPACT_ATOMS: atom_id res chain seq x y z
N MET A 1 -5.56 8.12 -6.97
CA MET A 1 -4.41 7.67 -7.79
C MET A 1 -4.81 7.48 -9.25
N CYS A 2 -5.71 6.53 -9.59
CA CYS A 2 -6.10 6.27 -11.00
C CYS A 2 -6.73 7.49 -11.70
N GLN A 3 -7.68 8.19 -11.05
CA GLN A 3 -8.33 9.37 -11.62
C GLN A 3 -7.37 10.54 -11.93
N LEU A 4 -6.22 10.58 -11.24
CA LEU A 4 -5.20 11.62 -11.41
C LEU A 4 -4.09 11.20 -12.38
N GLY A 5 -4.18 10.00 -12.98
CA GLY A 5 -3.16 9.49 -13.89
C GLY A 5 -1.82 9.16 -13.22
N TRP A 6 -1.80 8.92 -11.91
CA TRP A 6 -0.57 8.62 -11.16
C TRP A 6 -0.16 7.14 -11.21
N VAL A 7 -1.02 6.28 -11.75
CA VAL A 7 -0.89 4.81 -11.75
C VAL A 7 -1.56 4.25 -13.01
N ALA A 8 -1.01 3.18 -13.57
CA ALA A 8 -1.55 2.43 -14.69
C ALA A 8 -2.11 1.06 -14.23
N ALA A 9 -3.34 0.76 -14.62
CA ALA A 9 -4.04 -0.48 -14.28
C ALA A 9 -4.08 -0.76 -12.75
N ASN A 10 -3.22 -1.66 -12.27
CA ASN A 10 -3.20 -2.18 -10.90
C ASN A 10 -1.96 -1.74 -10.10
N ASP A 11 -1.05 -0.98 -10.71
CA ASP A 11 0.20 -0.56 -10.09
C ASP A 11 -0.02 0.51 -8.99
N GLY A 12 1.09 0.88 -8.34
CA GLY A 12 1.10 1.70 -7.15
C GLY A 12 0.45 1.00 -5.95
N ASN A 13 0.66 1.56 -4.76
CA ASN A 13 0.08 1.04 -3.53
C ASN A 13 0.10 2.12 -2.45
N VAL A 14 -0.81 1.94 -1.50
CA VAL A 14 -0.96 2.83 -0.36
C VAL A 14 -0.96 2.00 0.90
N SER A 15 -0.29 2.49 1.93
CA SER A 15 -0.47 1.98 3.29
C SER A 15 -0.64 3.12 4.30
N VAL A 16 -1.23 2.78 5.44
CA VAL A 16 -1.41 3.68 6.57
C VAL A 16 -1.13 2.92 7.87
N ARG A 17 -0.43 3.57 8.79
CA ARG A 17 -0.16 3.08 10.14
C ARG A 17 -1.41 3.24 11.01
N LEU A 18 -1.88 2.16 11.62
CA LEU A 18 -3.01 2.17 12.54
C LEU A 18 -2.55 2.46 13.98
N ASP A 19 -1.46 1.81 14.38
CA ASP A 19 -0.87 1.89 15.71
C ASP A 19 0.66 1.68 15.63
N GLU A 20 1.31 1.38 16.75
CA GLU A 20 2.78 1.21 16.80
C GLU A 20 3.25 -0.01 16.00
N ASP A 21 2.41 -1.03 15.87
CA ASP A 21 2.82 -2.35 15.38
C ASP A 21 2.14 -2.77 14.06
N THR A 22 1.06 -2.09 13.67
CA THR A 22 0.22 -2.53 12.54
C THR A 22 -0.07 -1.45 11.51
N ILE A 23 -0.25 -1.91 10.28
CA ILE A 23 -0.56 -1.10 9.11
C ILE A 23 -1.72 -1.72 8.32
N LEU A 24 -2.47 -0.89 7.61
CA LEU A 24 -3.36 -1.31 6.53
C LEU A 24 -2.70 -1.01 5.19
N ALA A 25 -2.87 -1.91 4.21
CA ALA A 25 -2.35 -1.75 2.87
C ALA A 25 -3.38 -2.13 1.81
N THR A 26 -3.26 -1.50 0.63
CA THR A 26 -4.02 -1.91 -0.55
C THR A 26 -3.59 -3.30 -1.04
N PRO A 27 -4.52 -4.17 -1.45
CA PRO A 27 -4.18 -5.49 -1.97
C PRO A 27 -3.48 -5.39 -3.35
N THR A 28 -2.70 -6.42 -3.67
CA THR A 28 -2.07 -6.59 -4.99
C THR A 28 -3.09 -6.97 -6.05
N GLY A 29 -2.79 -6.67 -7.33
CA GLY A 29 -3.58 -7.13 -8.47
C GLY A 29 -4.95 -6.47 -8.66
N ILE A 30 -5.29 -5.43 -7.88
CA ILE A 30 -6.55 -4.71 -7.98
C ILE A 30 -6.30 -3.25 -8.37
N SER A 31 -7.05 -2.78 -9.37
CA SER A 31 -7.06 -1.37 -9.74
C SER A 31 -7.58 -0.53 -8.58
N LYS A 32 -6.94 0.60 -8.30
CA LYS A 32 -7.27 1.40 -7.11
C LYS A 32 -8.71 1.95 -7.13
N SER A 33 -9.34 1.99 -8.30
CA SER A 33 -10.76 2.35 -8.44
C SER A 33 -11.74 1.29 -7.92
N PHE A 34 -11.32 0.03 -7.75
CA PHE A 34 -12.17 -1.08 -7.30
C PHE A 34 -11.87 -1.56 -5.87
N ILE A 35 -10.98 -0.85 -5.16
CA ILE A 35 -10.67 -1.14 -3.75
C ILE A 35 -11.84 -0.67 -2.90
N THR A 36 -12.28 -1.55 -2.01
CA THR A 36 -13.25 -1.26 -0.95
C THR A 36 -12.60 -1.52 0.41
N PRO A 37 -13.15 -1.00 1.52
CA PRO A 37 -12.56 -1.19 2.85
C PRO A 37 -12.31 -2.66 3.21
N GLU A 38 -13.20 -3.57 2.80
CA GLU A 38 -13.16 -5.00 3.11
C GLU A 38 -11.97 -5.71 2.42
N LYS A 39 -11.50 -5.15 1.30
CA LYS A 39 -10.36 -5.69 0.53
C LYS A 39 -9.01 -5.24 1.07
N LEU A 40 -8.97 -4.36 2.07
CA LEU A 40 -7.71 -3.91 2.66
C LEU A 40 -7.06 -5.05 3.47
N VAL A 41 -5.74 -5.07 3.45
CA VAL A 41 -4.96 -6.10 4.15
C VAL A 41 -4.29 -5.48 5.36
N LYS A 42 -4.54 -6.04 6.54
CA LYS A 42 -3.87 -5.66 7.79
C LYS A 42 -2.61 -6.49 7.98
N LEU A 43 -1.51 -5.82 8.29
CA LEU A 43 -0.19 -6.42 8.43
C LEU A 43 0.46 -5.91 9.72
N ASN A 44 1.37 -6.70 10.28
CA ASN A 44 2.33 -6.17 11.24
C ASN A 44 3.56 -5.56 10.52
N LEU A 45 4.44 -4.90 11.27
CA LEU A 45 5.69 -4.34 10.72
C LEU A 45 6.72 -5.39 10.28
N LYS A 46 6.48 -6.69 10.48
CA LYS A 46 7.29 -7.76 9.87
C LYS A 46 6.79 -8.15 8.48
N GLY A 47 5.66 -7.59 8.04
CA GLY A 47 5.01 -7.92 6.78
C GLY A 47 4.15 -9.18 6.83
N GLU A 48 3.85 -9.68 8.03
CA GLU A 48 2.95 -10.81 8.23
C GLU A 48 1.49 -10.34 8.16
N ILE A 49 0.65 -11.08 7.44
CA ILE A 49 -0.79 -10.78 7.33
C ILE A 49 -1.46 -11.14 8.65
N LEU A 50 -2.12 -10.16 9.26
CA LEU A 50 -2.92 -10.33 10.47
C LEU A 50 -4.39 -10.54 10.13
N GLU A 51 -4.89 -9.84 9.11
CA GLU A 51 -6.29 -9.88 8.68
C GLU A 51 -6.40 -9.52 7.20
N ALA A 52 -7.15 -10.33 6.45
CA ALA A 52 -7.50 -10.09 5.05
C ALA A 52 -8.76 -10.87 4.70
N GLU A 53 -9.60 -10.32 3.81
CA GLU A 53 -10.69 -11.08 3.21
C GLU A 53 -10.15 -12.06 2.16
N GLY A 54 -10.49 -13.34 2.29
CA GLY A 54 -10.09 -14.38 1.34
C GLY A 54 -8.58 -14.46 1.13
N ASP A 55 -8.15 -14.53 -0.13
CA ASP A 55 -6.74 -14.66 -0.52
C ASP A 55 -6.07 -13.31 -0.85
N TYR A 56 -6.63 -12.18 -0.41
CA TYR A 56 -6.02 -10.89 -0.66
C TYR A 56 -4.67 -10.75 0.05
N CYS A 57 -3.64 -10.48 -0.75
CA CYS A 57 -2.28 -10.26 -0.30
C CYS A 57 -1.85 -8.81 -0.54
N PRO A 58 -0.92 -8.25 0.25
CA PRO A 58 -0.34 -6.95 -0.06
C PRO A 58 0.55 -7.01 -1.31
N SER A 59 0.94 -5.85 -1.84
CA SER A 59 1.99 -5.78 -2.87
C SER A 59 3.33 -6.32 -2.34
N SER A 60 4.17 -6.89 -3.22
CA SER A 60 5.55 -7.23 -2.89
C SER A 60 6.38 -6.00 -2.47
N GLU A 61 5.97 -4.81 -2.89
CA GLU A 61 6.58 -3.52 -2.56
C GLU A 61 6.30 -3.06 -1.12
N ILE A 62 5.45 -3.78 -0.37
CA ILE A 62 5.10 -3.41 1.02
C ILE A 62 6.31 -3.34 1.95
N LYS A 63 7.39 -4.06 1.64
CA LYS A 63 8.66 -4.00 2.39
C LYS A 63 9.27 -2.60 2.36
N MET A 64 9.11 -1.85 1.26
CA MET A 64 9.53 -0.46 1.18
C MET A 64 8.71 0.42 2.14
N HIS A 65 7.40 0.21 2.21
CA HIS A 65 6.51 0.97 3.10
C HIS A 65 6.86 0.71 4.56
N ILE A 66 7.06 -0.56 4.93
CA ILE A 66 7.51 -0.98 6.26
C ILE A 66 8.80 -0.26 6.63
N ARG A 67 9.79 -0.22 5.72
CA ARG A 67 11.04 0.47 5.98
C ARG A 67 10.85 1.97 6.26
N CYS A 68 9.95 2.64 5.55
CA CYS A 68 9.61 4.03 5.86
C CYS A 68 9.08 4.19 7.30
N TYR A 69 8.22 3.27 7.74
CA TYR A 69 7.67 3.30 9.10
C TYR A 69 8.70 2.99 10.19
N GLU A 70 9.67 2.11 9.92
CA GLU A 70 10.76 1.78 10.85
C GLU A 70 11.77 2.92 11.00
N GLU A 71 12.09 3.62 9.91
CA GLU A 71 13.10 4.70 9.91
C GLU A 71 12.54 6.06 10.34
N ARG A 72 11.22 6.23 10.29
CA ARG A 72 10.55 7.52 10.50
C ARG A 72 9.28 7.36 11.32
N GLU A 73 9.38 7.63 12.61
CA GLU A 73 8.24 7.62 13.54
C GLU A 73 7.15 8.65 13.20
N ASP A 74 7.51 9.74 12.51
CA ASP A 74 6.57 10.77 12.07
C ASP A 74 5.74 10.36 10.85
N VAL A 75 6.13 9.30 10.13
CA VAL A 75 5.41 8.82 8.94
C VAL A 75 4.20 7.99 9.36
N ARG A 76 3.01 8.46 8.94
CA ARG A 76 1.72 7.79 9.20
C ARG A 76 1.14 7.11 7.97
N SER A 77 1.57 7.48 6.77
CA SER A 77 1.12 6.85 5.53
C SER A 77 2.22 6.91 4.47
N VAL A 78 2.19 5.93 3.56
CA VAL A 78 3.11 5.84 2.43
C VAL A 78 2.29 5.64 1.16
N VAL A 79 2.53 6.49 0.16
CA VAL A 79 1.89 6.43 -1.16
C VAL A 79 2.99 6.22 -2.19
N HIS A 80 2.96 5.07 -2.85
CA HIS A 80 3.84 4.75 -3.95
C HIS A 80 3.06 4.82 -5.27
N ALA A 81 3.59 5.58 -6.24
CA ALA A 81 2.92 5.90 -7.50
C ALA A 81 3.91 6.00 -8.67
N HIS A 82 3.40 5.93 -9.90
CA HIS A 82 4.15 5.99 -11.17
C HIS A 82 3.63 7.07 -12.14
N PRO A 83 3.56 8.36 -11.73
CA PRO A 83 3.13 9.41 -12.64
C PRO A 83 4.11 9.58 -13.81
N PRO A 84 3.66 9.67 -15.07
CA PRO A 84 4.52 9.66 -16.25
C PRO A 84 5.64 10.71 -16.26
N ILE A 85 5.40 11.89 -15.68
CA ILE A 85 6.41 12.97 -15.62
C ILE A 85 7.53 12.66 -14.61
N ALA A 86 7.24 11.89 -13.56
CA ALA A 86 8.27 11.52 -12.58
C ALA A 86 9.07 10.29 -13.02
N THR A 87 8.48 9.43 -13.86
CA THR A 87 9.09 8.17 -14.33
C THR A 87 9.67 8.25 -15.74
N GLY A 88 9.31 9.28 -16.52
CA GLY A 88 9.92 9.57 -17.82
C GLY A 88 11.26 10.27 -17.63
N PHE A 89 12.35 9.57 -17.98
CA PHE A 89 13.72 10.10 -18.01
C PHE A 89 14.03 10.78 -19.35
#